data_AF-A0A4S0IEV2-F1
#
_entry.id   AF-A0A4S0IEV2-F1
#
_cell.length_a   1.000
_cell.length_b   1.000
_cell.length_c   1.000
_cell.angle_alpha   90.00
_cell.angle_beta   90.00
_cell.angle_gamma   90.00
#
_symmetry.space_group_name_H-M   'P 1'
#
loop_
_entity.id
_entity.type
_entity.pdbx_description
1 polymer ?
#
loop_
_entity_poly.entity_id
_entity_poly.type
_entity_poly.pdbx_seq_one_letter_code
_entity_poly.pdbx_strand_id
1 'polypeptide(L)'
;MMQRKGRSRFEQRETAIDLGPRAAIIYDPVRSYSLQNLSDVDQLILQVPRSNFGDETLARLSAPVPLPGEDDSLTHIVSGLMQMAIGEAHKLDEAGCRRVGES
;
A
#
# COMPACT_ATOMS: atom_id res chain seq x y z
N MET A 1 0.98 1.19 1.24
CA MET A 1 1.24 0.26 0.12
C MET A 1 2.29 -0.74 0.54
N MET A 2 2.12 -2.00 0.16
CA MET A 2 3.07 -3.09 0.37
C MET A 2 3.47 -3.70 -0.97
N GLN A 3 4.76 -3.85 -1.20
CA GLN A 3 5.36 -4.52 -2.34
C GLN A 3 5.41 -6.02 -2.03
N ARG A 4 4.53 -6.85 -2.59
CA ARG A 4 4.53 -8.30 -2.34
C ARG A 4 5.61 -9.02 -3.15
N LYS A 5 5.82 -8.61 -4.39
CA LYS A 5 6.85 -9.15 -5.30
C LYS A 5 7.44 -8.03 -6.14
N GLY A 6 8.65 -8.24 -6.66
CA GLY A 6 9.31 -7.31 -7.56
C GLY A 6 9.96 -6.12 -6.86
N ARG A 7 10.39 -5.14 -7.67
CA ARG A 7 11.06 -3.93 -7.22
C ARG A 7 10.40 -2.70 -7.82
N SER A 8 10.26 -1.66 -7.02
CA SER A 8 9.84 -0.34 -7.48
C SER A 8 10.61 0.75 -6.76
N ARG A 9 10.60 1.96 -7.34
CA ARG A 9 11.10 3.18 -6.73
C ARG A 9 9.92 4.11 -6.53
N PHE A 10 9.68 4.49 -5.28
CA PHE A 10 8.63 5.43 -4.90
C PHE A 10 9.27 6.77 -4.53
N GLU A 11 8.85 7.84 -5.19
CA GLU A 11 9.32 9.19 -4.88
C GLU A 11 8.13 10.07 -4.53
N GLN A 12 8.25 10.78 -3.42
CA GLN A 12 7.26 11.78 -3.03
C GLN A 12 8.01 12.91 -2.34
N ARG A 13 7.88 14.11 -2.90
CA ARG A 13 8.73 15.27 -2.58
C ARG A 13 10.21 14.94 -2.77
N GLU A 14 11.05 15.25 -1.79
CA GLU A 14 12.50 15.03 -1.80
C GLU A 14 12.90 13.64 -1.27
N THR A 15 11.92 12.79 -0.97
CA THR A 15 12.16 11.44 -0.43
C THR A 15 11.94 10.39 -1.53
N ALA A 16 12.99 9.62 -1.80
CA ALA A 16 12.94 8.44 -2.65
C ALA A 16 13.14 7.18 -1.79
N ILE A 17 12.28 6.19 -1.98
CA ILE A 17 12.33 4.89 -1.29
C ILE A 17 12.35 3.79 -2.35
N ASP A 18 13.39 2.97 -2.33
CA ASP A 18 13.44 1.75 -3.12
C ASP A 18 12.68 0.64 -2.37
N LEU A 19 11.68 0.08 -3.02
CA LEU A 19 10.79 -0.95 -2.46
C LEU A 19 11.16 -2.30 -3.05
N GLY A 20 11.71 -3.18 -2.20
CA GLY A 20 11.93 -4.59 -2.52
C GLY A 20 10.74 -5.48 -2.15
N PRO A 21 10.82 -6.79 -2.42
CA PRO A 21 9.80 -7.73 -1.99
C PRO A 21 9.56 -7.67 -0.48
N ARG A 22 8.29 -7.65 -0.09
CA ARG A 22 7.76 -7.50 1.27
C ARG A 22 8.00 -6.13 1.93
N ALA A 23 8.56 -5.14 1.22
CA ALA A 23 8.66 -3.78 1.74
C ALA A 23 7.28 -3.10 1.80
N ALA A 24 7.07 -2.21 2.77
CA ALA A 24 5.84 -1.44 2.87
C ALA A 24 6.11 0.02 3.24
N ILE A 25 5.25 0.90 2.76
CA ILE A 25 5.25 2.34 3.04
C ILE A 25 3.85 2.83 3.40
N ILE A 26 3.78 3.84 4.26
CA ILE A 26 2.61 4.70 4.44
C ILE A 26 2.91 6.03 3.75
N TYR A 27 1.98 6.53 2.95
CA TYR A 27 2.14 7.81 2.25
C TYR A 27 0.79 8.53 2.15
N ASP A 28 0.82 9.85 2.00
CA ASP A 28 -0.37 10.65 1.74
C ASP A 28 -0.58 10.75 0.21
N PRO A 29 -1.64 10.15 -0.36
CA PRO A 29 -1.86 10.13 -1.81
C PRO A 29 -2.26 11.50 -2.39
N VAL A 30 -2.63 12.49 -1.56
CA VAL A 30 -2.98 13.85 -2.01
C VAL A 30 -1.72 14.64 -2.39
N ARG A 31 -0.55 14.19 -1.94
CA ARG A 31 0.73 14.80 -2.31
C ARG A 31 1.25 14.15 -3.58
N SER A 32 1.70 14.94 -4.54
CA SER A 32 2.31 14.45 -5.79
C SER A 32 3.41 13.42 -5.50
N TYR A 33 3.32 12.28 -6.17
CA TYR A 33 4.27 11.18 -6.05
C TYR A 33 4.53 10.57 -7.43
N SER A 34 5.67 9.90 -7.57
CA SER A 34 5.99 9.01 -8.68
C SER A 34 6.19 7.59 -8.15
N LEU A 35 5.77 6.60 -8.93
CA LEU A 35 6.01 5.20 -8.66
C LEU A 35 6.53 4.56 -9.95
N GLN A 36 7.80 4.18 -9.94
CA GLN A 36 8.46 3.53 -11.07
C GLN A 36 8.66 2.05 -10.77
N ASN A 37 8.03 1.18 -11.57
CA ASN A 37 8.24 -0.26 -11.46
C ASN A 37 9.54 -0.64 -12.18
N LEU A 38 10.49 -1.21 -11.43
CA LEU A 38 11.82 -1.61 -11.92
C LEU A 38 11.86 -3.09 -12.33
N SER A 39 10.80 -3.85 -12.05
CA SER A 39 10.55 -5.22 -12.49
C SER A 39 9.04 -5.47 -12.56
N ASP A 40 8.63 -6.69 -12.90
CA ASP A 40 7.25 -7.14 -12.66
C ASP A 40 6.95 -7.06 -11.16
N VAL A 41 5.84 -6.42 -10.82
CA VAL A 41 5.46 -6.13 -9.43
C VAL A 41 4.09 -6.70 -9.09
N ASP A 42 3.97 -7.14 -7.84
CA ASP A 42 2.68 -7.41 -7.18
C ASP A 42 2.63 -6.46 -5.97
N GLN A 43 1.65 -5.55 -5.97
CA GLN A 43 1.52 -4.51 -4.96
C GLN A 43 0.13 -4.54 -4.35
N LEU A 44 0.08 -4.28 -3.05
CA LEU A 44 -1.13 -4.21 -2.27
C LEU A 44 -1.27 -2.82 -1.66
N ILE A 45 -2.40 -2.17 -1.91
CA ILE A 45 -2.68 -0.82 -1.45
C ILE A 45 -3.89 -0.85 -0.52
N LEU A 46 -3.69 -0.44 0.73
CA LEU A 46 -4.78 -0.15 1.65
C LEU A 46 -5.04 1.35 1.61
N GLN A 47 -6.26 1.72 1.23
CA GLN A 47 -6.72 3.09 1.32
C GLN A 47 -7.68 3.22 2.49
N VAL A 48 -7.49 4.28 3.25
CA VAL A 48 -8.27 4.61 4.44
C VAL A 48 -8.77 6.05 4.28
N PRO A 49 -10.03 6.37 4.65
CA PRO A 49 -10.54 7.71 4.53
C PRO A 49 -9.68 8.70 5.31
N ARG A 50 -9.32 9.83 4.68
CA ARG A 50 -8.47 10.86 5.29
C ARG A 50 -9.07 11.41 6.59
N SER A 51 -10.39 11.49 6.68
CA SER A 51 -11.14 11.91 7.87
C SER A 51 -10.87 11.08 9.12
N ASN A 52 -10.30 9.88 8.98
CA ASN A 52 -9.95 9.02 10.10
C ASN A 52 -8.65 9.45 10.80
N PHE A 53 -7.93 10.43 10.25
CA PHE A 53 -6.65 10.91 10.78
C PHE A 53 -6.74 12.39 11.15
N GLY A 54 -6.18 12.74 12.31
CA GLY A 54 -6.01 14.14 12.71
C GLY A 54 -4.90 14.83 11.93
N ASP A 55 -4.95 16.17 11.91
CA ASP A 55 -4.01 17.01 11.15
C ASP A 55 -2.54 16.75 11.50
N GLU A 56 -2.23 16.48 12.77
CA GLU A 56 -0.87 16.17 13.21
C GLU A 56 -0.34 14.87 12.56
N THR A 57 -1.18 13.84 12.44
CA THR A 57 -0.79 12.58 11.79
C THR A 57 -0.59 12.79 10.29
N LEU A 58 -1.45 13.57 9.65
CA LEU A 58 -1.33 13.92 8.24
C LEU A 58 -0.11 14.83 7.97
N ALA A 59 0.28 15.67 8.92
CA ALA A 59 1.49 16.49 8.86
C ALA A 59 2.76 15.63 8.97
N ARG A 60 2.73 14.57 9.79
CA ARG A 60 3.82 13.57 9.86
C ARG A 60 3.97 12.77 8.56
N LEU A 61 2.87 12.56 7.81
CA LEU A 61 2.87 12.05 6.44
C LEU A 61 3.21 13.15 5.40
N SER A 62 4.11 14.05 5.77
CA SER A 62 4.71 15.03 4.85
C SER A 62 5.65 14.37 3.85
N ALA A 63 6.23 13.22 4.21
CA ALA A 63 7.05 12.35 3.39
C ALA A 63 6.55 10.90 3.58
N PRO A 64 6.85 9.99 2.64
CA PRO A 64 6.51 8.58 2.81
C PRO A 64 7.29 7.98 3.98
N VAL A 65 6.60 7.20 4.80
CA VAL A 65 7.16 6.53 5.97
C VAL A 65 7.35 5.04 5.63
N PRO A 66 8.59 4.54 5.56
CA PRO A 66 8.82 3.11 5.43
C PRO A 66 8.38 2.40 6.70
N LEU A 67 7.68 1.29 6.54
CA LEU A 67 7.40 0.39 7.65
C LEU A 67 8.62 -0.49 7.92
N PRO A 68 8.86 -0.88 9.19
CA PRO A 68 9.93 -1.80 9.53
C PRO A 68 9.80 -3.12 8.76
N GLY A 69 10.95 -3.70 8.38
CA GLY A 69 11.05 -4.94 7.59
C GLY A 69 10.62 -6.20 8.35
N GLU A 70 10.89 -7.38 7.77
CA GLU A 70 10.37 -8.70 8.22
C GLU A 70 10.52 -9.02 9.71
N ASP A 71 11.49 -8.44 10.42
CA ASP A 71 11.66 -8.66 11.85
C ASP A 71 10.62 -7.94 12.72
N ASP A 72 9.78 -7.08 12.14
CA ASP A 72 8.69 -6.43 12.83
C ASP A 72 7.39 -7.22 12.72
N SER A 73 7.02 -7.78 13.87
CA SER A 73 5.82 -8.59 14.09
C SER A 73 4.54 -7.89 13.62
N LEU A 74 4.45 -6.56 13.72
CA LEU A 74 3.27 -5.79 13.32
C LEU A 74 3.11 -5.74 11.80
N THR A 75 4.19 -5.52 11.05
CA THR A 75 4.16 -5.54 9.58
C THR A 75 3.71 -6.92 9.08
N HIS A 76 4.15 -7.99 9.74
CA HIS A 76 3.76 -9.35 9.40
C HIS A 76 2.27 -9.63 9.70
N ILE A 77 1.75 -9.19 10.85
CA ILE A 77 0.32 -9.36 11.21
C ILE A 77 -0.57 -8.59 10.23
N VAL A 78 -0.24 -7.33 9.95
CA VAL A 78 -1.01 -6.51 9.01
C VAL A 78 -0.98 -7.12 7.62
N SER A 79 0.19 -7.55 7.14
CA SER A 79 0.32 -8.28 5.87
C SER A 79 -0.55 -9.54 5.85
N GLY A 80 -0.52 -10.36 6.91
CA GLY A 80 -1.31 -11.58 7.02
C GLY A 80 -2.81 -11.32 7.02
N LEU A 81 -3.28 -10.34 7.81
CA LEU A 81 -4.69 -9.94 7.85
C LEU A 81 -5.17 -9.47 6.47
N MET A 82 -4.34 -8.69 5.78
CA MET A 82 -4.67 -8.20 4.45
C MET A 82 -4.66 -9.31 3.39
N GLN A 83 -3.71 -10.25 3.43
CA GLN A 83 -3.70 -11.41 2.53
C GLN A 83 -4.94 -12.29 2.73
N MET A 84 -5.38 -12.47 3.98
CA MET A 84 -6.62 -13.17 4.28
C MET A 84 -7.84 -12.42 3.74
N ALA A 85 -7.92 -11.10 3.95
CA ALA A 85 -9.02 -10.29 3.42
C ALA A 85 -9.08 -10.30 1.88
N ILE A 86 -7.94 -10.32 1.17
CA ILE A 86 -7.88 -10.46 -0.29
C ILE A 86 -8.34 -11.83 -0.73
N GLY A 87 -7.92 -12.89 -0.03
CA GLY A 87 -8.35 -14.26 -0.32
C GLY A 87 -9.86 -14.43 -0.15
N GLU A 88 -10.44 -13.83 0.88
CA GLU A 88 -11.88 -13.82 1.10
C GLU A 88 -12.61 -12.92 0.08
N ALA A 89 -12.03 -11.78 -0.32
CA ALA A 89 -12.58 -10.94 -1.38
C ALA A 89 -12.59 -11.64 -2.75
N HIS A 90 -11.58 -12.45 -3.10
CA HIS A 90 -11.59 -13.25 -4.33
C HIS A 90 -12.71 -14.30 -4.33
N LYS A 91 -12.96 -14.95 -3.18
CA LYS A 91 -14.09 -15.88 -3.04
C LYS A 91 -15.45 -15.18 -3.15
N LEU A 92 -15.54 -13.92 -2.71
CA LEU A 92 -16.73 -13.09 -2.83
C LEU A 92 -16.93 -12.54 -4.26
N ASP A 93 -15.84 -12.29 -5.01
CA ASP A 93 -15.88 -11.82 -6.40
C ASP A 93 -16.36 -12.93 -7.37
N GLU A 94 -16.00 -14.19 -7.13
CA GLU A 94 -16.58 -15.34 -7.86
C GLU A 94 -18.10 -15.45 -7.69
N ALA A 95 -18.63 -15.02 -6.55
CA ALA A 95 -20.08 -14.99 -6.27
C ALA A 95 -20.76 -13.65 -6.68
N GLY A 96 -19.99 -12.60 -6.93
CA GLY A 96 -20.46 -11.21 -6.91
C GLY A 96 -20.13 -10.36 -8.13
N CYS A 97 -19.56 -10.94 -9.20
CA CYS A 97 -19.17 -10.26 -10.44
C CYS A 97 -20.37 -9.69 -11.25
N ARG A 98 -21.09 -8.71 -10.68
CA ARG A 98 -21.93 -7.76 -11.41
C ARG A 98 -21.11 -6.49 -11.59
N ARG A 99 -20.38 -6.48 -12.70
CA ARG A 99 -19.52 -5.42 -13.23
C ARG A 99 -20.18 -4.03 -13.07
N VAL A 100 -19.68 -3.21 -12.14
CA VAL A 100 -20.05 -1.79 -12.05
C VAL A 100 -19.12 -1.04 -13.00
N GLY A 101 -19.62 -0.73 -14.21
CA GLY A 101 -18.86 -0.03 -15.23
C GLY A 101 -19.39 -0.22 -16.64
N GLU A 102 -20.68 0.06 -16.86
CA GLU A 102 -21.21 0.49 -18.16
C GLU A 102 -22.17 1.65 -17.86
N SER A 103 -21.69 2.87 -18.16
CA SER A 103 -22.50 4.08 -18.36
C SER A 103 -22.15 4.62 -19.73
#